data_AF-A0A1S4DQP6-F1
#
_entry.id   AF-A0A1S4DQP6-F1
#
_cell.length_a   1.000
_cell.length_b   1.000
_cell.length_c   1.000
_cell.angle_alpha   90.00
_cell.angle_beta   90.00
_cell.angle_gamma   90.00
#
_symmetry.space_group_name_H-M   'P 1'
#
loop_
_entity.id
_entity.type
_entity.pdbx_description
1 polymer ?
#
loop_
_entity_poly.entity_id
_entity_poly.type
_entity_poly.pdbx_seq_one_letter_code
_entity_poly.pdbx_strand_id
1 'polypeptide(L)'
;MHQNSGAADLAQLQATMQAIEFACTSIQMHMNPAAAEGTILSLSQSPRPYQACKYILENSQLANARFQAAGAIRDAALREWASLEIDDKRGLISFCFHSAIQYASSPEGYVQAKVASVAAQLIKRGWIEFSAAQKETFFLEVRQAIVGSHGLDVQFIGLNFLESLVSEFSPSTSTAMALPREFHEQCRVSFELEYLKMFYCWAQDAAVSVSNKIIESDSAIPEVKVCTTTLRLMLQILNWDFKYDTNMPDNAKRAIDVFSGGVRDDVSSSKRTECNLVQPGSSWRGILVSSGHIGWLLSFYGALRLKFSCEEYWLDCPLAVSARKLIVQFCSLSGTIFPSGTHTSSPSSLWLPFFFGYIIPDSCDRCGTSLIEVEDVCSS
;
A
#
# COMPACT_ATOMS: atom_id res chain seq x y z
N MET A 1 -28.22 -40.41 -3.72
CA MET A 1 -28.54 -39.29 -2.79
C MET A 1 -27.54 -38.14 -2.82
N HIS A 2 -26.30 -38.30 -3.32
CA HIS A 2 -25.33 -37.19 -3.40
C HIS A 2 -25.62 -36.10 -4.46
N GLN A 3 -26.36 -36.40 -5.53
CA GLN A 3 -26.62 -35.42 -6.61
C GLN A 3 -27.66 -34.34 -6.25
N ASN A 4 -28.54 -34.58 -5.26
CA ASN A 4 -29.59 -33.63 -4.87
C ASN A 4 -29.11 -32.55 -3.89
N SER A 5 -28.05 -32.81 -3.12
CA SER A 5 -27.50 -31.85 -2.14
C SER A 5 -26.81 -30.68 -2.85
N GLY A 6 -25.95 -30.96 -3.82
CA GLY A 6 -25.21 -29.91 -4.53
C GLY A 6 -26.09 -28.98 -5.37
N ALA A 7 -27.22 -29.48 -5.88
CA ALA A 7 -28.19 -28.66 -6.60
C ALA A 7 -28.95 -27.70 -5.67
N ALA A 8 -29.32 -28.16 -4.47
CA ALA A 8 -29.97 -27.33 -3.46
C ALA A 8 -29.01 -26.26 -2.91
N ASP A 9 -27.74 -26.63 -2.69
CA ASP A 9 -26.71 -25.70 -2.22
C ASP A 9 -26.45 -24.60 -3.26
N LEU A 10 -26.35 -24.96 -4.56
CA LEU A 10 -26.19 -23.98 -5.63
C LEU A 10 -27.39 -23.03 -5.75
N ALA A 11 -28.61 -23.54 -5.63
CA ALA A 11 -29.81 -22.73 -5.65
C ALA A 11 -29.83 -21.71 -4.49
N GLN A 12 -29.36 -22.12 -3.30
CA GLN A 12 -29.24 -21.24 -2.14
C GLN A 12 -28.18 -20.14 -2.35
N LEU A 13 -27.03 -20.48 -2.93
CA LEU A 13 -25.99 -19.50 -3.27
C LEU A 13 -26.51 -18.47 -4.27
N GLN A 14 -27.21 -18.92 -5.31
CA GLN A 14 -27.81 -18.05 -6.31
C GLN A 14 -28.89 -17.15 -5.71
N ALA A 15 -29.76 -17.68 -4.85
CA ALA A 15 -30.78 -16.89 -4.17
C ALA A 15 -30.17 -15.80 -3.27
N THR A 16 -29.08 -16.15 -2.56
CA THR A 16 -28.34 -15.20 -1.71
C THR A 16 -27.73 -14.08 -2.56
N MET A 17 -27.09 -14.43 -3.69
CA MET A 17 -26.54 -13.44 -4.62
C MET A 17 -27.62 -12.47 -5.12
N GLN A 18 -28.76 -13.00 -5.59
CA GLN A 18 -29.87 -12.18 -6.09
C GLN A 18 -30.45 -11.24 -5.02
N ALA A 19 -30.56 -11.72 -3.77
CA ALA A 19 -31.02 -10.89 -2.66
C ALA A 19 -30.07 -9.71 -2.39
N ILE A 20 -28.75 -9.95 -2.47
CA ILE A 20 -27.73 -8.92 -2.26
C ILE A 20 -27.65 -7.95 -3.44
N GLU A 21 -27.76 -8.43 -4.68
CA GLU A 21 -27.85 -7.59 -5.87
C GLU A 21 -29.08 -6.67 -5.82
N PHE A 22 -30.23 -7.24 -5.43
CA PHE A 22 -31.46 -6.48 -5.23
C PHE A 22 -31.27 -5.41 -4.14
N ALA A 23 -30.76 -5.77 -2.97
CA ALA A 23 -30.50 -4.83 -1.88
C ALA A 23 -29.56 -3.68 -2.30
N CYS A 24 -28.46 -3.99 -3.00
CA CYS A 24 -27.54 -2.97 -3.51
C CYS A 24 -28.23 -2.02 -4.50
N THR A 25 -29.08 -2.54 -5.39
CA THR A 25 -29.85 -1.73 -6.33
C THR A 25 -30.88 -0.87 -5.60
N SER A 26 -31.55 -1.41 -4.58
CA SER A 26 -32.51 -0.68 -3.74
C SER A 26 -31.87 0.51 -3.02
N ILE A 27 -30.65 0.35 -2.47
CA ILE A 27 -29.90 1.47 -1.88
C ILE A 27 -29.60 2.54 -2.92
N GLN A 28 -29.10 2.14 -4.10
CA GLN A 28 -28.77 3.08 -5.18
C GLN A 28 -29.99 3.85 -5.68
N MET A 29 -31.17 3.22 -5.69
CA MET A 29 -32.43 3.83 -6.10
C MET A 29 -33.18 4.52 -4.94
N HIS A 30 -32.59 4.56 -3.74
CA HIS A 30 -33.22 5.07 -2.51
C HIS A 30 -34.59 4.42 -2.20
N MET A 31 -34.77 3.16 -2.59
CA MET A 31 -35.98 2.38 -2.35
C MET A 31 -35.82 1.57 -1.07
N ASN A 32 -36.49 2.00 0.01
CA ASN A 32 -36.43 1.34 1.32
C ASN A 32 -34.99 0.98 1.78
N PRO A 33 -34.11 1.99 1.93
CA PRO A 33 -32.69 1.77 2.20
C PRO A 33 -32.45 0.96 3.49
N ALA A 34 -33.28 1.16 4.53
CA ALA A 34 -33.15 0.44 5.79
C ALA A 34 -33.32 -1.09 5.63
N ALA A 35 -34.29 -1.55 4.83
CA ALA A 35 -34.49 -2.97 4.58
C ALA A 35 -33.34 -3.57 3.74
N ALA A 36 -32.84 -2.81 2.77
CA ALA A 36 -31.71 -3.22 1.95
C ALA A 36 -30.40 -3.31 2.76
N GLU A 37 -30.14 -2.33 3.62
CA GLU A 37 -29.02 -2.36 4.57
C GLU A 37 -29.13 -3.55 5.52
N GLY A 38 -30.33 -3.84 6.05
CA GLY A 38 -30.58 -5.03 6.86
C GLY A 38 -30.26 -6.33 6.13
N THR A 39 -30.55 -6.41 4.83
CA THR A 39 -30.23 -7.57 4.00
C THR A 39 -28.72 -7.72 3.82
N ILE A 40 -28.00 -6.64 3.50
CA ILE A 40 -26.54 -6.67 3.37
C ILE A 40 -25.87 -7.02 4.70
N LEU A 41 -26.35 -6.46 5.80
CA LEU A 41 -25.85 -6.75 7.15
C LEU A 41 -26.11 -8.21 7.54
N SER A 42 -27.23 -8.80 7.13
CA SER A 42 -27.53 -10.20 7.41
C SER A 42 -26.50 -11.14 6.77
N LEU A 43 -25.94 -10.80 5.61
CA LEU A 43 -24.87 -11.58 4.98
C LEU A 43 -23.62 -11.61 5.85
N SER A 44 -23.17 -10.45 6.35
CA SER A 44 -21.95 -10.37 7.18
C SER A 44 -22.13 -11.00 8.56
N GLN A 45 -23.35 -10.97 9.11
CA GLN A 45 -23.68 -11.55 10.42
C GLN A 45 -24.00 -13.06 10.35
N SER A 46 -24.32 -13.59 9.17
CA SER A 46 -24.59 -15.01 9.00
C SER A 46 -23.37 -15.88 9.37
N PRO A 47 -23.57 -17.09 9.91
CA PRO A 47 -22.48 -17.98 10.27
C PRO A 47 -21.81 -18.53 9.02
N ARG A 48 -20.47 -18.40 8.93
CA ARG A 48 -19.65 -18.89 7.81
C ARG A 48 -20.17 -18.49 6.41
N PRO A 49 -20.30 -17.19 6.09
CA PRO A 49 -20.83 -16.72 4.80
C PRO A 49 -19.87 -16.93 3.61
N TYR A 50 -18.70 -17.54 3.85
CA TYR A 50 -17.59 -17.56 2.91
C TYR A 50 -17.95 -18.15 1.55
N GLN A 51 -18.68 -19.27 1.48
CA GLN A 51 -19.10 -19.84 0.19
C GLN A 51 -20.03 -18.91 -0.58
N ALA A 52 -21.02 -18.31 0.08
CA ALA A 52 -21.92 -17.34 -0.55
C ALA A 52 -21.16 -16.12 -1.04
N CYS A 53 -20.23 -15.58 -0.25
CA CYS A 53 -19.45 -14.42 -0.65
C CYS A 53 -18.49 -14.72 -1.80
N LYS A 54 -17.83 -15.89 -1.80
CA LYS A 54 -17.00 -16.36 -2.92
C LYS A 54 -17.83 -16.46 -4.20
N TYR A 55 -19.01 -17.08 -4.11
CA TYR A 55 -19.94 -17.20 -5.22
C TYR A 55 -20.38 -15.83 -5.77
N ILE A 56 -20.71 -14.87 -4.90
CA ILE A 56 -21.06 -13.50 -5.31
C ILE A 56 -19.87 -12.83 -6.01
N LEU A 57 -18.65 -12.94 -5.48
CA LEU A 57 -17.46 -12.34 -6.07
C LEU A 57 -17.15 -12.88 -7.48
N GLU A 58 -17.41 -14.16 -7.72
CA GLU A 58 -17.13 -14.83 -8.99
C GLU A 58 -18.24 -14.66 -10.05
N ASN A 59 -19.50 -14.51 -9.63
CA ASN A 59 -20.67 -14.62 -10.52
C ASN A 59 -21.50 -13.34 -10.65
N SER A 60 -21.51 -12.48 -9.64
CA SER A 60 -22.34 -11.26 -9.62
C SER A 60 -21.88 -10.26 -10.66
N GLN A 61 -22.80 -9.80 -11.50
CA GLN A 61 -22.52 -8.73 -12.46
C GLN A 61 -22.51 -7.36 -11.77
N LEU A 62 -23.21 -7.22 -10.64
CA LEU A 62 -23.25 -5.97 -9.89
C LEU A 62 -21.99 -5.76 -9.05
N ALA A 63 -21.25 -4.68 -9.34
CA ALA A 63 -20.01 -4.34 -8.64
C ALA A 63 -20.23 -4.02 -7.15
N ASN A 64 -21.34 -3.38 -6.80
CA ASN A 64 -21.69 -3.12 -5.40
C ASN A 64 -21.91 -4.43 -4.61
N ALA A 65 -22.56 -5.45 -5.20
CA ALA A 65 -22.73 -6.74 -4.53
C ALA A 65 -21.39 -7.45 -4.30
N ARG A 66 -20.49 -7.42 -5.29
CA ARG A 66 -19.10 -7.90 -5.16
C ARG A 66 -18.36 -7.18 -4.03
N PHE A 67 -18.48 -5.85 -3.95
CA PHE A 67 -17.88 -5.04 -2.88
C PHE A 67 -18.42 -5.41 -1.49
N GLN A 68 -19.74 -5.57 -1.35
CA GLN A 68 -20.36 -5.97 -0.09
C GLN A 68 -19.96 -7.39 0.33
N ALA A 69 -19.87 -8.33 -0.62
CA ALA A 69 -19.41 -9.70 -0.36
C ALA A 69 -17.97 -9.73 0.16
N ALA A 70 -17.06 -8.92 -0.41
CA ALA A 70 -15.70 -8.79 0.13
C ALA A 70 -15.70 -8.25 1.57
N GLY A 71 -16.53 -7.24 1.86
CA GLY A 71 -16.72 -6.74 3.22
C GLY A 71 -17.25 -7.80 4.19
N ALA A 72 -18.22 -8.60 3.76
CA ALA A 72 -18.79 -9.69 4.56
C ALA A 72 -17.76 -10.79 4.86
N ILE A 73 -16.86 -11.13 3.92
CA ILE A 73 -15.74 -12.05 4.17
C ILE A 73 -14.88 -11.52 5.32
N ARG A 74 -14.48 -10.24 5.26
CA ARG A 74 -13.68 -9.61 6.31
C ARG A 74 -14.40 -9.68 7.66
N ASP A 75 -15.63 -9.22 7.73
CA ASP A 75 -16.36 -9.09 8.99
C ASP A 75 -16.62 -10.45 9.65
N ALA A 76 -16.98 -11.46 8.85
CA ALA A 76 -17.14 -12.81 9.34
C ALA A 76 -15.82 -13.44 9.77
N ALA A 77 -14.75 -13.28 8.97
CA ALA A 77 -13.44 -13.83 9.30
C ALA A 77 -12.86 -13.22 10.57
N LEU A 78 -13.00 -11.91 10.80
CA LEU A 78 -12.54 -11.26 12.03
C LEU A 78 -13.31 -11.77 13.26
N ARG A 79 -14.62 -11.95 13.14
CA ARG A 79 -15.49 -12.46 14.21
C ARG A 79 -15.21 -13.94 14.54
N GLU A 80 -15.03 -14.76 13.52
CA GLU A 80 -14.92 -16.22 13.62
C GLU A 80 -13.46 -16.71 13.59
N TRP A 81 -12.48 -15.81 13.62
CA TRP A 81 -11.08 -16.16 13.38
C TRP A 81 -10.56 -17.29 14.27
N ALA A 82 -10.94 -17.29 15.55
CA ALA A 82 -10.48 -18.29 16.51
C ALA A 82 -11.04 -19.71 16.22
N SER A 83 -12.17 -19.82 15.53
CA SER A 83 -12.79 -21.11 15.17
C SER A 83 -12.42 -21.61 13.77
N LEU A 84 -11.79 -20.77 12.94
CA LEU A 84 -11.31 -21.17 11.62
C LEU A 84 -10.02 -21.98 11.72
N GLU A 85 -9.93 -23.05 10.92
CA GLU A 85 -8.70 -23.81 10.75
C GLU A 85 -7.64 -22.99 10.00
N ILE A 86 -6.37 -23.35 10.19
CA ILE A 86 -5.25 -22.60 9.59
C ILE A 86 -5.31 -22.59 8.06
N ASP A 87 -5.77 -23.68 7.45
CA ASP A 87 -5.89 -23.78 6.00
C ASP A 87 -7.11 -23.02 5.47
N ASP A 88 -8.21 -22.95 6.23
CA ASP A 88 -9.34 -22.08 5.90
C ASP A 88 -8.91 -20.61 5.91
N LYS A 89 -8.15 -20.18 6.93
CA LYS A 89 -7.61 -18.81 7.04
C LYS A 89 -6.74 -18.46 5.85
N ARG A 90 -5.78 -19.33 5.51
CA ARG A 90 -4.89 -19.16 4.35
C ARG A 90 -5.68 -19.16 3.04
N GLY A 91 -6.62 -20.09 2.90
CA GLY A 91 -7.47 -20.20 1.73
C GLY A 91 -8.33 -18.95 1.50
N LEU A 92 -8.79 -18.29 2.56
CA LEU A 92 -9.50 -17.00 2.44
C LEU A 92 -8.58 -15.86 1.98
N ILE A 93 -7.38 -15.76 2.55
CA ILE A 93 -6.38 -14.75 2.15
C ILE A 93 -6.00 -14.92 0.68
N SER A 94 -5.59 -16.13 0.30
CA SER A 94 -5.23 -16.46 -1.08
C SER A 94 -6.41 -16.27 -2.02
N PHE A 95 -7.63 -16.66 -1.64
CA PHE A 95 -8.81 -16.41 -2.46
C PHE A 95 -9.00 -14.91 -2.75
N CYS A 96 -9.01 -14.06 -1.72
CA CYS A 96 -9.19 -12.63 -1.91
C CYS A 96 -8.11 -12.02 -2.80
N PHE A 97 -6.84 -12.37 -2.58
CA PHE A 97 -5.74 -11.89 -3.42
C PHE A 97 -5.89 -12.36 -4.88
N HIS A 98 -6.15 -13.66 -5.09
CA HIS A 98 -6.31 -14.25 -6.42
C HIS A 98 -7.52 -13.67 -7.17
N SER A 99 -8.66 -13.46 -6.50
CA SER A 99 -9.81 -12.80 -7.11
C SER A 99 -9.47 -11.37 -7.52
N ALA A 100 -8.72 -10.61 -6.71
CA ALA A 100 -8.33 -9.25 -7.06
C ALA A 100 -7.47 -9.20 -8.34
N ILE A 101 -6.51 -10.11 -8.49
CA ILE A 101 -5.65 -10.16 -9.70
C ILE A 101 -6.37 -10.77 -10.91
N GLN A 102 -7.26 -11.75 -10.70
CA GLN A 102 -8.02 -12.39 -11.78
C GLN A 102 -8.92 -11.38 -12.52
N TYR A 103 -9.48 -10.42 -11.77
CA TYR A 103 -10.33 -9.37 -12.32
C TYR A 103 -9.60 -8.01 -12.38
N ALA A 104 -8.28 -8.00 -12.53
CA ALA A 104 -7.48 -6.77 -12.48
C ALA A 104 -7.84 -5.75 -13.58
N SER A 105 -8.23 -6.22 -14.77
CA SER A 105 -8.64 -5.38 -15.89
C SER A 105 -10.12 -4.92 -15.84
N SER A 106 -10.84 -5.24 -14.76
CA SER A 106 -12.23 -4.79 -14.57
C SER A 106 -12.28 -3.26 -14.46
N PRO A 107 -13.27 -2.58 -15.05
CA PRO A 107 -13.40 -1.13 -14.93
C PRO A 107 -13.72 -0.67 -13.50
N GLU A 108 -14.27 -1.56 -12.66
CA GLU A 108 -14.68 -1.24 -11.28
C GLU A 108 -13.54 -1.38 -10.27
N GLY A 109 -12.41 -0.72 -10.52
CA GLY A 109 -11.17 -0.83 -9.74
C GLY A 109 -11.31 -0.69 -8.21
N TYR A 110 -12.36 -0.01 -7.73
CA TYR A 110 -12.67 0.09 -6.30
C TYR A 110 -13.04 -1.26 -5.68
N VAL A 111 -13.61 -2.19 -6.44
CA VAL A 111 -13.91 -3.56 -6.00
C VAL A 111 -12.60 -4.30 -5.80
N GLN A 112 -11.68 -4.29 -6.78
CA GLN A 112 -10.39 -4.98 -6.67
C GLN A 112 -9.56 -4.41 -5.52
N ALA A 113 -9.54 -3.08 -5.35
CA ALA A 113 -8.90 -2.44 -4.21
C ALA A 113 -9.51 -2.90 -2.88
N LYS A 114 -10.84 -3.03 -2.79
CA LYS A 114 -11.51 -3.57 -1.61
C LYS A 114 -11.12 -5.02 -1.35
N VAL A 115 -11.14 -5.89 -2.36
CA VAL A 115 -10.79 -7.31 -2.18
C VAL A 115 -9.31 -7.48 -1.77
N ALA A 116 -8.40 -6.72 -2.38
CA ALA A 116 -6.98 -6.70 -2.01
C ALA A 116 -6.79 -6.20 -0.56
N SER A 117 -7.50 -5.15 -0.15
CA SER A 117 -7.50 -4.65 1.24
C SER A 117 -8.02 -5.69 2.24
N VAL A 118 -9.04 -6.48 1.87
CA VAL A 118 -9.51 -7.59 2.71
C VAL A 118 -8.43 -8.65 2.88
N ALA A 119 -7.73 -9.03 1.81
CA ALA A 119 -6.59 -9.94 1.92
C ALA A 119 -5.51 -9.41 2.87
N ALA A 120 -5.19 -8.10 2.79
CA ALA A 120 -4.23 -7.44 3.67
C ALA A 120 -4.67 -7.44 5.17
N GLN A 121 -5.96 -7.26 5.43
CA GLN A 121 -6.52 -7.33 6.78
C GLN A 121 -6.46 -8.76 7.34
N LEU A 122 -6.80 -9.76 6.53
CA LEU A 122 -6.78 -11.15 6.97
C LEU A 122 -5.36 -11.68 7.20
N ILE A 123 -4.38 -11.29 6.38
CA ILE A 123 -2.98 -11.68 6.61
C ILE A 123 -2.43 -11.04 7.89
N LYS A 124 -2.78 -9.77 8.19
CA LYS A 124 -2.43 -9.15 9.47
C LYS A 124 -3.12 -9.87 10.63
N ARG A 125 -4.42 -10.18 10.51
CA ARG A 125 -5.18 -10.87 11.57
C ARG A 125 -4.55 -12.21 11.96
N GLY A 126 -4.00 -12.93 10.99
CA GLY A 126 -3.28 -14.18 11.20
C GLY A 126 -1.77 -14.07 11.38
N TRP A 127 -1.21 -12.85 11.43
CA TRP A 127 0.23 -12.64 11.31
C TRP A 127 1.07 -13.48 12.26
N ILE A 128 0.66 -13.56 13.52
CA ILE A 128 1.38 -14.29 14.57
C ILE A 128 1.13 -15.80 14.49
N GLU A 129 -0.03 -16.22 13.95
CA GLU A 129 -0.40 -17.63 13.82
C GLU A 129 0.30 -18.31 12.63
N PHE A 130 0.65 -17.56 11.59
CA PHE A 130 1.32 -18.10 10.41
C PHE A 130 2.84 -18.23 10.63
N SER A 131 3.39 -19.38 10.26
CA SER A 131 4.84 -19.58 10.18
C SER A 131 5.49 -18.70 9.11
N ALA A 132 6.80 -18.47 9.23
CA ALA A 132 7.56 -17.72 8.22
C ALA A 132 7.42 -18.34 6.81
N ALA A 133 7.53 -19.66 6.68
CA ALA A 133 7.38 -20.36 5.40
C ALA A 133 5.99 -20.16 4.75
N GLN A 134 4.92 -20.12 5.56
CA GLN A 134 3.57 -19.85 5.06
C GLN A 134 3.44 -18.41 4.54
N LYS A 135 4.01 -17.43 5.26
CA LYS A 135 4.05 -16.03 4.81
C LYS A 135 4.88 -15.88 3.53
N GLU A 136 6.07 -16.48 3.49
CA GLU A 136 6.95 -16.47 2.32
C GLU A 136 6.28 -17.05 1.08
N THR A 137 5.60 -18.20 1.21
CA THR A 137 4.87 -18.81 0.09
C THR A 137 3.86 -17.83 -0.51
N PHE A 138 3.05 -17.19 0.34
CA PHE A 138 2.08 -16.20 -0.12
C PHE A 138 2.75 -14.94 -0.71
N PHE A 139 3.83 -14.45 -0.10
CA PHE A 139 4.53 -13.27 -0.61
C PHE A 139 5.30 -13.54 -1.92
N LEU A 140 5.65 -14.78 -2.23
CA LEU A 140 6.14 -15.16 -3.56
C LEU A 140 5.07 -14.98 -4.63
N GLU A 141 3.81 -15.34 -4.36
CA GLU A 141 2.68 -15.10 -5.27
C GLU A 141 2.48 -13.59 -5.49
N VAL A 142 2.54 -12.80 -4.42
CA VAL A 142 2.48 -11.33 -4.49
C VAL A 142 3.62 -10.75 -5.33
N ARG A 143 4.84 -11.27 -5.16
CA ARG A 143 6.00 -10.86 -5.95
C ARG A 143 5.80 -11.14 -7.44
N GLN A 144 5.26 -12.31 -7.80
CA GLN A 144 4.98 -12.63 -9.21
C GLN A 144 3.99 -11.66 -9.85
N ALA A 145 2.98 -11.20 -9.11
CA ALA A 145 2.09 -10.15 -9.59
C ALA A 145 2.84 -8.84 -9.86
N ILE A 146 3.72 -8.40 -8.94
CA ILE A 146 4.44 -7.12 -9.00
C ILE A 146 5.52 -7.07 -10.09
N VAL A 147 6.12 -8.21 -10.45
CA VAL A 147 7.10 -8.29 -11.55
C VAL A 147 6.46 -7.88 -12.89
N GLY A 148 5.14 -8.00 -13.02
CA GLY A 148 4.40 -7.54 -14.19
C GLY A 148 4.44 -8.48 -15.40
N SER A 149 4.94 -9.70 -15.24
CA SER A 149 4.92 -10.76 -16.25
C SER A 149 3.50 -11.13 -16.72
N HIS A 150 2.48 -10.87 -15.88
CA HIS A 150 1.06 -11.13 -16.15
C HIS A 150 0.28 -9.87 -16.60
N GLY A 151 0.97 -8.80 -16.99
CA GLY A 151 0.37 -7.56 -17.47
C GLY A 151 0.30 -6.45 -16.42
N LEU A 152 0.11 -5.21 -16.90
CA LEU A 152 0.19 -3.99 -16.08
C LEU A 152 -0.95 -3.88 -15.06
N ASP A 153 -2.14 -4.39 -15.37
CA ASP A 153 -3.25 -4.38 -14.42
C ASP A 153 -2.97 -5.29 -13.22
N VAL A 154 -2.46 -6.50 -13.46
CA VAL A 154 -2.04 -7.42 -12.39
C VAL A 154 -0.90 -6.82 -11.57
N GLN A 155 0.07 -6.18 -12.24
CA GLN A 155 1.14 -5.44 -11.57
C GLN A 155 0.60 -4.34 -10.65
N PHE A 156 -0.34 -3.55 -11.16
CA PHE A 156 -0.99 -2.49 -10.40
C PHE A 156 -1.74 -3.03 -9.18
N ILE A 157 -2.50 -4.13 -9.33
CA ILE A 157 -3.20 -4.75 -8.20
C ILE A 157 -2.23 -5.32 -7.16
N GLY A 158 -1.13 -5.95 -7.59
CA GLY A 158 -0.08 -6.43 -6.68
C GLY A 158 0.55 -5.30 -5.85
N LEU A 159 0.82 -4.15 -6.48
CA LEU A 159 1.31 -2.96 -5.79
C LEU A 159 0.25 -2.37 -4.84
N ASN A 160 -1.00 -2.29 -5.26
CA ASN A 160 -2.11 -1.80 -4.42
C ASN A 160 -2.36 -2.71 -3.20
N PHE A 161 -2.16 -4.02 -3.35
CA PHE A 161 -2.17 -4.96 -2.24
C PHE A 161 -1.06 -4.63 -1.24
N LEU A 162 0.19 -4.38 -1.68
CA LEU A 162 1.28 -4.00 -0.79
C LEU A 162 1.02 -2.66 -0.09
N GLU A 163 0.45 -1.67 -0.77
CA GLU A 163 0.04 -0.41 -0.13
C GLU A 163 -1.00 -0.63 0.95
N SER A 164 -2.00 -1.47 0.66
CA SER A 164 -3.02 -1.86 1.64
C SER A 164 -2.38 -2.58 2.83
N LEU A 165 -1.40 -3.44 2.58
CA LEU A 165 -0.67 -4.18 3.60
C LEU A 165 0.17 -3.24 4.49
N VAL A 166 0.97 -2.35 3.92
CA VAL A 166 1.75 -1.37 4.68
C VAL A 166 0.82 -0.48 5.50
N SER A 167 -0.32 -0.05 4.93
CA SER A 167 -1.34 0.72 5.66
C SER A 167 -1.89 -0.06 6.84
N GLU A 168 -2.18 -1.34 6.64
CA GLU A 168 -2.79 -2.17 7.65
C GLU A 168 -1.84 -2.43 8.82
N PHE A 169 -0.52 -2.51 8.59
CA PHE A 169 0.48 -2.67 9.65
C PHE A 169 0.86 -1.35 10.34
N SER A 170 0.57 -0.20 9.74
CA SER A 170 0.82 1.12 10.34
C SER A 170 -0.18 1.43 11.46
N PRO A 171 0.25 1.98 12.62
CA PRO A 171 -0.64 2.33 13.72
C PRO A 171 -1.76 3.33 13.38
N SER A 172 -1.49 4.28 12.49
CA SER A 172 -2.44 5.35 12.15
C SER A 172 -3.58 4.91 11.23
N THR A 173 -3.39 3.79 10.53
CA THR A 173 -4.30 3.32 9.48
C THR A 173 -4.74 1.86 9.66
N SER A 174 -4.26 1.18 10.70
CA SER A 174 -4.65 -0.18 11.03
C SER A 174 -6.16 -0.29 11.27
N THR A 175 -6.76 -1.36 10.72
CA THR A 175 -8.13 -1.73 11.04
C THR A 175 -8.25 -2.13 12.52
N ALA A 176 -9.36 -1.73 13.14
CA ALA A 176 -9.72 -2.19 14.48
C ALA A 176 -10.17 -3.66 14.42
N MET A 177 -9.31 -4.58 14.86
CA MET A 177 -9.56 -6.03 14.83
C MET A 177 -10.11 -6.58 16.17
N ALA A 178 -10.45 -5.70 17.12
CA ALA A 178 -10.79 -6.06 18.50
C ALA A 178 -9.71 -6.93 19.19
N LEU A 179 -8.44 -6.66 18.87
CA LEU A 179 -7.27 -7.32 19.46
C LEU A 179 -6.51 -6.36 20.38
N PRO A 180 -5.76 -6.89 21.37
CA PRO A 180 -4.95 -6.07 22.27
C PRO A 180 -3.89 -5.25 21.52
N ARG A 181 -3.51 -4.10 22.08
CA ARG A 181 -2.49 -3.21 21.50
C ARG A 181 -1.17 -3.95 21.25
N GLU A 182 -0.82 -4.88 22.14
CA GLU A 182 0.39 -5.69 22.09
C GLU A 182 0.44 -6.54 20.82
N PHE A 183 -0.70 -7.05 20.37
CA PHE A 183 -0.79 -7.78 19.10
C PHE A 183 -0.41 -6.87 17.93
N HIS A 184 -0.96 -5.66 17.89
CA HIS A 184 -0.68 -4.70 16.81
C HIS A 184 0.80 -4.28 16.82
N GLU A 185 1.38 -4.10 18.00
CA GLU A 185 2.79 -3.75 18.14
C GLU A 185 3.73 -4.90 17.72
N GLN A 186 3.42 -6.14 18.10
CA GLN A 186 4.18 -7.31 17.65
C GLN A 186 4.13 -7.46 16.12
N CYS A 187 2.96 -7.26 15.51
CA CYS A 187 2.81 -7.21 14.06
C CYS A 187 3.71 -6.12 13.45
N ARG A 188 3.68 -4.90 14.00
CA ARG A 188 4.45 -3.76 13.52
C ARG A 188 5.96 -4.03 13.55
N VAL A 189 6.47 -4.51 14.68
CA VAL A 189 7.90 -4.83 14.88
C VAL A 189 8.37 -5.88 13.88
N SER A 190 7.64 -7.01 13.78
CA SER A 190 7.98 -8.10 12.87
C SER A 190 7.91 -7.63 11.41
N PHE A 191 6.91 -6.84 11.04
CA PHE A 191 6.76 -6.30 9.68
C PHE A 191 7.89 -5.35 9.28
N GLU A 192 8.27 -4.43 10.18
CA GLU A 192 9.36 -3.46 9.97
C GLU A 192 10.71 -4.16 9.79
N LEU A 193 11.01 -5.16 10.63
CA LEU A 193 12.29 -5.85 10.63
C LEU A 193 12.43 -6.86 9.49
N GLU A 194 11.37 -7.59 9.14
CA GLU A 194 11.44 -8.73 8.22
C GLU A 194 11.01 -8.40 6.78
N TYR A 195 10.00 -7.55 6.57
CA TYR A 195 9.33 -7.43 5.26
C TYR A 195 9.39 -6.04 4.64
N LEU A 196 9.38 -4.97 5.43
CA LEU A 196 9.24 -3.59 4.92
C LEU A 196 10.35 -3.22 3.91
N LYS A 197 11.58 -3.62 4.22
CA LYS A 197 12.75 -3.45 3.35
C LYS A 197 12.62 -4.22 2.03
N MET A 198 12.12 -5.45 2.09
CA MET A 198 11.92 -6.30 0.92
C MET A 198 10.86 -5.71 -0.01
N PHE A 199 9.74 -5.23 0.54
CA PHE A 199 8.67 -4.59 -0.23
C PHE A 199 9.12 -3.28 -0.87
N TYR A 200 9.99 -2.52 -0.20
CA TYR A 200 10.62 -1.35 -0.81
C TYR A 200 11.43 -1.71 -2.06
N CYS A 201 12.25 -2.76 -1.99
CA CYS A 201 13.01 -3.23 -3.16
C CYS A 201 12.10 -3.68 -4.30
N TRP A 202 11.03 -4.41 -4.01
CA TRP A 202 10.09 -4.84 -5.05
C TRP A 202 9.38 -3.65 -5.72
N ALA A 203 9.02 -2.64 -4.94
CA ALA A 203 8.51 -1.39 -5.47
C ALA A 203 9.58 -0.73 -6.37
N GLN A 204 10.80 -0.55 -5.88
CA GLN A 204 11.89 0.03 -6.68
C GLN A 204 12.08 -0.70 -8.03
N ASP A 205 12.16 -2.03 -8.02
CA ASP A 205 12.30 -2.86 -9.23
C ASP A 205 11.12 -2.64 -10.20
N ALA A 206 9.89 -2.57 -9.67
CA ALA A 206 8.70 -2.32 -10.48
C ALA A 206 8.73 -0.92 -11.12
N ALA A 207 9.19 0.12 -10.41
CA ALA A 207 9.30 1.47 -10.96
C ALA A 207 10.33 1.55 -12.08
N VAL A 208 11.49 0.92 -11.88
CA VAL A 208 12.56 0.83 -12.89
C VAL A 208 12.08 0.05 -14.13
N SER A 209 11.29 -1.01 -13.94
CA SER A 209 10.80 -1.83 -15.06
C SER A 209 9.93 -1.08 -16.07
N VAL A 210 9.24 -0.01 -15.63
CA VAL A 210 8.33 0.78 -16.47
C VAL A 210 8.88 2.15 -16.85
N SER A 211 9.97 2.60 -16.23
CA SER A 211 10.46 3.98 -16.39
C SER A 211 10.93 4.31 -17.80
N ASN A 212 11.61 3.40 -18.48
CA ASN A 212 12.15 3.67 -19.82
C ASN A 212 11.02 3.89 -20.83
N LYS A 213 9.98 3.05 -20.80
CA LYS A 213 8.80 3.22 -21.64
C LYS A 213 8.08 4.55 -21.41
N ILE A 214 8.04 5.01 -20.15
CA ILE A 214 7.47 6.31 -19.79
C ILE A 214 8.30 7.45 -20.37
N ILE A 215 9.63 7.34 -20.38
CA ILE A 215 10.50 8.37 -20.95
C ILE A 215 10.39 8.39 -22.48
N GLU A 216 10.36 7.22 -23.11
CA GLU A 216 10.42 7.07 -24.57
C GLU A 216 9.10 7.33 -25.31
N SER A 217 7.95 7.17 -24.65
CA SER A 217 6.64 7.36 -25.30
C SER A 217 6.25 8.84 -25.37
N ASP A 218 5.72 9.31 -26.50
CA ASP A 218 5.12 10.66 -26.62
C ASP A 218 3.62 10.69 -26.30
N SER A 219 3.05 9.56 -25.88
CA SER A 219 1.60 9.41 -25.65
C SER A 219 1.27 8.94 -24.23
N ALA A 220 -0.01 9.07 -23.85
CA ALA A 220 -0.52 8.55 -22.59
C ALA A 220 -0.44 7.02 -22.58
N ILE A 221 0.35 6.47 -21.67
CA ILE A 221 0.58 5.01 -21.54
C ILE A 221 0.16 4.51 -20.16
N PRO A 222 -0.36 3.26 -20.07
CA PRO A 222 -0.80 2.67 -18.82
C PRO A 222 0.33 2.49 -17.77
N GLU A 223 1.59 2.40 -18.19
CA GLU A 223 2.77 2.34 -17.32
C GLU A 223 2.84 3.49 -16.30
N VAL A 224 2.33 4.68 -16.65
CA VAL A 224 2.30 5.84 -15.75
C VAL A 224 1.52 5.52 -14.47
N LYS A 225 0.42 4.77 -14.56
CA LYS A 225 -0.41 4.37 -13.42
C LYS A 225 0.36 3.45 -12.47
N VAL A 226 1.08 2.48 -13.01
CA VAL A 226 1.94 1.57 -12.25
C VAL A 226 3.04 2.38 -11.55
N CYS A 227 3.81 3.16 -12.31
CA CYS A 227 4.92 3.95 -11.76
C CYS A 227 4.46 4.90 -10.65
N THR A 228 3.36 5.62 -10.86
CA THR A 228 2.78 6.53 -9.85
C THR A 228 2.45 5.81 -8.55
N THR A 229 1.83 4.63 -8.65
CA THR A 229 1.49 3.78 -7.49
C THR A 229 2.74 3.29 -6.78
N THR A 230 3.75 2.87 -7.54
CA THR A 230 5.01 2.43 -6.98
C THR A 230 5.76 3.52 -6.23
N LEU A 231 5.82 4.74 -6.77
CA LEU A 231 6.43 5.89 -6.09
C LEU A 231 5.66 6.23 -4.80
N ARG A 232 4.33 6.14 -4.83
CA ARG A 232 3.47 6.34 -3.65
C ARG A 232 3.69 5.27 -2.58
N LEU A 233 3.82 4.00 -2.95
CA LEU A 233 4.17 2.91 -2.04
C LEU A 233 5.54 3.14 -1.39
N MET A 234 6.56 3.51 -2.18
CA MET A 234 7.89 3.82 -1.63
C MET A 234 7.83 5.00 -0.65
N LEU A 235 7.08 6.05 -0.99
CA LEU A 235 6.86 7.19 -0.09
C LEU A 235 6.14 6.77 1.19
N GLN A 236 5.13 5.91 1.10
CA GLN A 236 4.41 5.39 2.25
C GLN A 236 5.34 4.59 3.18
N ILE A 237 6.21 3.75 2.61
CA ILE A 237 7.21 3.00 3.37
C ILE A 237 8.23 3.95 4.03
N LEU A 238 8.69 4.99 3.34
CA LEU A 238 9.61 5.96 3.94
C LEU A 238 8.94 6.89 4.96
N ASN A 239 7.61 6.98 4.98
CA ASN A 239 6.85 7.65 6.04
C ASN A 239 6.56 6.73 7.24
N TRP A 240 7.09 5.52 7.24
CA TRP A 240 6.98 4.61 8.37
C TRP A 240 7.68 5.19 9.61
N ASP A 241 7.06 5.01 10.78
CA ASP A 241 7.63 5.40 12.08
C ASP A 241 8.67 4.36 12.52
N PHE A 242 9.86 4.42 11.92
CA PHE A 242 10.98 3.52 12.17
C PHE A 242 11.44 3.64 13.63
N LYS A 243 11.40 2.53 14.37
CA LYS A 243 11.88 2.48 15.76
C LYS A 243 12.91 1.41 15.99
N TYR A 244 13.04 0.45 15.08
CA TYR A 244 13.80 -0.76 15.32
C TYR A 244 14.98 -0.87 14.37
N ASP A 245 16.20 -0.85 14.92
CA ASP A 245 17.40 -1.26 14.18
C ASP A 245 17.70 -2.74 14.49
N THR A 246 17.90 -3.53 13.44
CA THR A 246 18.39 -4.92 13.53
C THR A 246 19.64 -5.03 14.41
N ASN A 247 20.50 -4.01 14.39
CA ASN A 247 21.79 -3.95 15.09
C ASN A 247 21.69 -3.42 16.53
N MET A 248 20.49 -3.08 17.02
CA MET A 248 20.31 -2.59 18.38
C MET A 248 20.41 -3.75 19.39
N PRO A 249 21.12 -3.60 20.52
CA PRO A 249 21.21 -4.65 21.54
C PRO A 249 19.84 -4.93 22.18
N ASP A 250 19.57 -6.19 22.54
CA ASP A 250 18.25 -6.66 22.98
C ASP A 250 17.70 -5.94 24.22
N ASN A 251 18.57 -5.37 25.05
CA ASN A 251 18.18 -4.55 26.21
C ASN A 251 17.58 -3.20 25.78
N ALA A 252 18.07 -2.61 24.70
CA ALA A 252 17.58 -1.35 24.15
C ALA A 252 16.32 -1.56 23.29
N LYS A 253 16.19 -2.72 22.63
CA LYS A 253 14.92 -3.15 21.98
C LYS A 253 13.76 -3.31 22.96
N ARG A 254 14.03 -3.77 24.19
CA ARG A 254 13.03 -3.85 25.28
C ARG A 254 12.77 -2.50 25.98
N ALA A 255 13.74 -1.59 25.94
CA ALA A 255 13.65 -0.26 26.55
C ALA A 255 12.95 0.78 25.67
N ILE A 256 12.78 0.50 24.37
CA ILE A 256 11.82 1.23 23.52
C ILE A 256 10.43 0.85 24.03
N ASP A 257 10.00 1.67 24.97
CA ASP A 257 8.87 1.51 25.87
C ASP A 257 7.62 0.91 25.21
N VAL A 258 7.22 -0.26 25.71
CA VAL A 258 5.87 -0.83 25.56
C VAL A 258 4.79 0.10 26.15
N PHE A 259 5.19 1.16 26.88
CA PHE A 259 4.30 2.08 27.60
C PHE A 259 4.36 3.57 27.22
N SER A 260 5.22 4.01 26.28
CA SER A 260 5.32 5.43 25.90
C SER A 260 4.23 5.88 24.90
N GLY A 261 3.15 5.12 24.84
CA GLY A 261 2.01 5.40 24.00
C GLY A 261 0.95 6.24 24.69
N GLY A 262 1.30 7.44 25.15
CA GLY A 262 0.31 8.45 25.54
C GLY A 262 0.63 9.26 26.80
N VAL A 263 1.65 10.11 26.78
CA VAL A 263 1.62 11.43 27.44
C VAL A 263 2.51 12.36 26.60
N ARG A 264 1.92 13.22 25.78
CA ARG A 264 2.63 14.41 25.29
C ARG A 264 2.60 15.41 26.44
N ASP A 265 3.71 15.58 27.13
CA ASP A 265 3.88 16.74 28.01
C ASP A 265 3.98 17.99 27.13
N ASP A 266 2.94 18.80 27.24
CA ASP A 266 2.77 20.08 26.59
C ASP A 266 3.68 21.12 27.26
N VAL A 267 4.95 21.21 26.84
CA VAL A 267 5.81 22.35 27.20
C VAL A 267 6.65 22.78 26.00
N SER A 268 6.10 23.75 25.26
CA SER A 268 6.78 24.76 24.44
C SER A 268 7.96 24.31 23.56
N SER A 269 7.66 24.01 22.29
CA SER A 269 8.65 24.10 21.21
C SER A 269 7.98 24.70 19.98
N SER A 270 8.61 25.74 19.46
CA SER A 270 8.11 26.72 18.50
C SER A 270 7.78 26.12 17.14
N LYS A 271 6.82 26.75 16.45
CA LYS A 271 6.47 26.57 15.03
C LYS A 271 7.72 26.41 14.17
N ARG A 272 8.08 25.17 13.87
CA ARG A 272 8.98 24.77 12.79
C ARG A 272 8.24 23.62 12.13
N THR A 273 7.98 23.74 10.83
CA THR A 273 7.44 22.66 10.00
C THR A 273 8.15 21.36 10.36
N GLU A 274 7.46 20.47 11.08
CA GLU A 274 8.00 19.16 11.47
C GLU A 274 8.11 18.33 10.20
N CYS A 275 9.22 18.50 9.48
CA CYS A 275 9.63 17.52 8.49
C CYS A 275 9.92 16.24 9.29
N ASN A 276 8.99 15.29 9.29
CA ASN A 276 9.14 14.02 9.99
C ASN A 276 10.44 13.36 9.52
N LEU A 277 11.45 13.35 10.40
CA LEU A 277 12.75 12.81 10.08
C LEU A 277 12.63 11.30 9.85
N VAL A 278 13.17 10.82 8.74
CA VAL A 278 13.10 9.40 8.37
C VAL A 278 14.36 8.74 8.90
N GLN A 279 14.21 7.85 9.87
CA GLN A 279 15.33 7.24 10.60
C GLN A 279 15.37 5.71 10.48
N PRO A 280 15.48 5.16 9.25
CA PRO A 280 15.64 3.73 9.06
C PRO A 280 17.00 3.27 9.60
N GLY A 281 17.04 2.05 10.13
CA GLY A 281 18.27 1.46 10.67
C GLY A 281 19.38 1.29 9.62
N SER A 282 20.60 1.06 10.10
CA SER A 282 21.81 0.93 9.28
C SER A 282 21.71 -0.10 8.13
N SER A 283 20.87 -1.13 8.28
CA SER A 283 20.62 -2.14 7.25
C SER A 283 20.01 -1.57 5.96
N TRP A 284 19.35 -0.41 6.01
CA TRP A 284 18.74 0.26 4.86
C TRP A 284 19.75 1.04 4.01
N ARG A 285 20.97 1.29 4.51
CA ARG A 285 22.01 2.07 3.82
C ARG A 285 22.32 1.55 2.42
N GLY A 286 22.42 0.23 2.28
CA GLY A 286 22.69 -0.41 0.99
C GLY A 286 21.64 -0.09 -0.08
N ILE A 287 20.39 0.11 0.32
CA ILE A 287 19.26 0.35 -0.60
C ILE A 287 19.01 1.84 -0.78
N LEU A 288 19.03 2.65 0.27
CA LEU A 288 18.62 4.06 0.16
C LEU A 288 19.79 4.99 -0.19
N VAL A 289 21.02 4.64 0.17
CA VAL A 289 22.20 5.50 0.00
C VAL A 289 23.14 4.94 -1.06
N SER A 290 23.51 3.65 -0.97
CA SER A 290 24.57 3.07 -1.81
C SER A 290 24.10 2.47 -3.13
N SER A 291 22.79 2.31 -3.35
CA SER A 291 22.24 1.65 -4.55
C SER A 291 22.21 2.52 -5.80
N GLY A 292 22.42 3.83 -5.68
CA GLY A 292 22.18 4.80 -6.75
C GLY A 292 20.70 5.13 -6.98
N HIS A 293 19.78 4.62 -6.16
CA HIS A 293 18.33 4.82 -6.32
C HIS A 293 17.92 6.29 -6.40
N ILE A 294 18.43 7.13 -5.50
CA ILE A 294 18.16 8.57 -5.52
C ILE A 294 18.74 9.25 -6.77
N GLY A 295 19.88 8.79 -7.27
CA GLY A 295 20.42 9.24 -8.56
C GLY A 295 19.47 8.91 -9.70
N TRP A 296 18.98 7.66 -9.76
CA TRP A 296 17.95 7.25 -10.71
C TRP A 296 16.68 8.09 -10.58
N LEU A 297 16.20 8.35 -9.36
CA LEU A 297 14.97 9.10 -9.11
C LEU A 297 15.10 10.56 -9.57
N LEU A 298 16.23 11.20 -9.30
CA LEU A 298 16.52 12.56 -9.76
C LEU A 298 16.64 12.62 -11.29
N SER A 299 17.35 11.67 -11.91
CA SER A 299 17.44 11.60 -13.38
C SER A 299 16.08 11.32 -14.02
N PHE A 300 15.27 10.44 -13.43
CA PHE A 300 13.91 10.14 -13.87
C PHE A 300 13.03 11.38 -13.77
N TYR A 301 13.06 12.10 -12.65
CA TYR A 301 12.33 13.36 -12.48
C TYR A 301 12.77 14.43 -13.49
N GLY A 302 14.08 14.55 -13.75
CA GLY A 302 14.62 15.44 -14.78
C GLY A 302 14.10 15.09 -16.19
N ALA A 303 14.03 13.80 -16.53
CA ALA A 303 13.48 13.34 -17.81
C ALA A 303 11.97 13.64 -17.92
N LEU A 304 11.20 13.42 -16.84
CA LEU A 304 9.78 13.79 -16.79
C LEU A 304 9.60 15.29 -17.00
N ARG A 305 10.41 16.13 -16.36
CA ARG A 305 10.38 17.59 -16.53
C ARG A 305 10.60 17.97 -17.98
N LEU A 306 11.64 17.46 -18.63
CA LEU A 306 11.92 17.77 -20.04
C LEU A 306 10.76 17.36 -20.95
N LYS A 307 10.23 16.14 -20.74
CA LYS A 307 9.14 15.59 -21.52
C LYS A 307 7.85 16.42 -21.41
N PHE A 308 7.48 16.82 -20.20
CA PHE A 308 6.21 17.50 -19.96
C PHE A 308 6.33 19.03 -19.86
N SER A 309 7.52 19.60 -20.06
CA SER A 309 7.75 21.06 -19.97
C SER A 309 6.89 21.92 -20.89
N CYS A 310 6.38 21.34 -21.98
CA CYS A 310 5.47 22.01 -22.93
C CYS A 310 3.98 21.88 -22.55
N GLU A 311 3.65 21.10 -21.53
CA GLU A 311 2.29 20.95 -21.02
C GLU A 311 2.09 21.87 -19.81
N GLU A 312 1.11 22.77 -19.87
CA GLU A 312 0.82 23.77 -18.82
C GLU A 312 0.55 23.15 -17.43
N TYR A 313 0.29 21.84 -17.35
CA TYR A 313 -0.12 21.12 -16.13
C TYR A 313 0.87 20.06 -15.66
N TRP A 314 2.09 20.00 -16.20
CA TRP A 314 3.03 18.93 -15.82
C TRP A 314 3.38 18.91 -14.33
N LEU A 315 3.38 20.09 -13.70
CA LEU A 315 3.69 20.23 -12.29
C LEU A 315 2.63 19.52 -11.42
N ASP A 316 1.39 19.43 -11.90
CA ASP A 316 0.26 18.78 -11.25
C ASP A 316 0.06 17.32 -11.72
N CYS A 317 0.90 16.84 -12.64
CA CYS A 317 0.86 15.44 -13.08
C CYS A 317 1.08 14.50 -11.88
N PRO A 318 0.19 13.53 -11.61
CA PRO A 318 0.29 12.64 -10.45
C PRO A 318 1.64 11.93 -10.32
N LEU A 319 2.27 11.58 -11.45
CA LEU A 319 3.58 10.96 -11.49
C LEU A 319 4.68 11.92 -11.02
N ALA A 320 4.70 13.16 -11.54
CA ALA A 320 5.67 14.18 -11.16
C ALA A 320 5.51 14.58 -9.69
N VAL A 321 4.27 14.74 -9.22
CA VAL A 321 3.95 15.00 -7.80
C VAL A 321 4.46 13.87 -6.91
N SER A 322 4.22 12.62 -7.29
CA SER A 322 4.68 11.45 -6.51
C SER A 322 6.21 11.36 -6.47
N ALA A 323 6.88 11.65 -7.59
CA ALA A 323 8.34 11.71 -7.65
C ALA A 323 8.89 12.82 -6.75
N ARG A 324 8.35 14.05 -6.82
CA ARG A 324 8.77 15.16 -5.93
C ARG A 324 8.60 14.82 -4.46
N LYS A 325 7.45 14.30 -4.06
CA LYS A 325 7.20 13.92 -2.66
C LYS A 325 8.19 12.87 -2.18
N LEU A 326 8.50 11.87 -3.01
CA LEU A 326 9.50 10.87 -2.68
C LEU A 326 10.90 11.48 -2.55
N ILE A 327 11.28 12.37 -3.47
CA ILE A 327 12.55 13.10 -3.43
C ILE A 327 12.68 13.91 -2.12
N VAL A 328 11.63 14.66 -1.73
CA VAL A 328 11.59 15.41 -0.46
C VAL A 328 11.77 14.46 0.74
N GLN A 329 11.14 13.29 0.71
CA GLN A 329 11.29 12.29 1.76
C GLN A 329 12.71 11.69 1.83
N PHE A 330 13.41 11.59 0.70
CA PHE A 330 14.83 11.23 0.71
C PHE A 330 15.70 12.30 1.38
N CYS A 331 15.32 13.58 1.28
CA CYS A 331 16.03 14.68 1.96
C CYS A 331 15.89 14.65 3.48
N SER A 332 14.82 14.04 4.01
CA SER A 332 14.59 13.92 5.44
C SER A 332 15.26 12.69 6.08
N LEU A 333 15.99 11.89 5.29
CA LEU A 333 16.77 10.76 5.80
C LEU A 333 17.82 11.22 6.81
N SER A 334 17.83 10.59 7.98
CA SER A 334 18.78 10.89 9.05
C SER A 334 19.06 9.64 9.92
N GLY A 335 19.94 9.77 10.90
CA GLY A 335 20.22 8.71 11.88
C GLY A 335 21.33 7.74 11.46
N THR A 336 21.25 6.51 11.95
CA THR A 336 22.34 5.49 11.87
C THR A 336 22.59 4.95 10.45
N ILE A 337 21.77 5.35 9.48
CA ILE A 337 21.99 5.04 8.07
C ILE A 337 23.26 5.71 7.50
N PHE A 338 23.72 6.81 8.09
CA PHE A 338 24.98 7.47 7.74
C PHE A 338 26.10 7.09 8.72
N PRO A 339 27.30 6.70 8.23
CA PRO A 339 28.42 6.34 9.10
C PRO A 339 28.94 7.56 9.88
N SER A 340 29.23 7.38 11.17
CA SER A 340 29.56 8.44 12.14
C SER A 340 30.91 9.17 11.91
N GLY A 341 31.56 9.01 10.76
CA GLY A 341 32.92 9.48 10.49
C GLY A 341 33.09 10.41 9.29
N THR A 342 32.03 10.72 8.55
CA THR A 342 32.09 11.70 7.45
C THR A 342 31.59 13.06 7.95
N HIS A 343 32.39 14.12 7.77
CA HIS A 343 32.02 15.52 8.04
C HIS A 343 30.77 16.02 7.25
N THR A 344 30.11 15.14 6.50
CA THR A 344 28.80 15.27 5.85
C THR A 344 27.74 14.53 6.67
N SER A 345 27.47 15.00 7.89
CA SER A 345 26.44 14.43 8.78
C SER A 345 25.01 14.89 8.43
N SER A 346 24.83 15.57 7.28
CA SER A 346 23.51 15.98 6.80
C SER A 346 23.21 15.40 5.40
N PRO A 347 22.00 14.87 5.16
CA PRO A 347 21.54 14.48 3.81
C PRO A 347 21.67 15.65 2.84
N SER A 348 21.46 16.88 3.32
CA SER A 348 21.65 18.09 2.52
C SER A 348 23.05 18.16 1.90
N SER A 349 24.14 17.94 2.63
CA SER A 349 25.49 18.03 2.05
C SER A 349 25.82 17.01 0.95
N LEU A 350 25.19 15.82 0.98
CA LEU A 350 25.42 14.75 0.00
C LEU A 350 24.63 14.96 -1.29
N TRP A 351 23.40 15.48 -1.16
CA TRP A 351 22.47 15.56 -2.28
C TRP A 351 22.30 16.98 -2.84
N LEU A 352 22.65 18.03 -2.08
CA LEU A 352 22.54 19.44 -2.49
C LEU A 352 23.15 19.72 -3.88
N PRO A 353 24.35 19.20 -4.24
CA PRO A 353 24.92 19.44 -5.58
C PRO A 353 24.05 18.89 -6.72
N PHE A 354 23.40 17.74 -6.50
CA PHE A 354 22.48 17.14 -7.48
C PHE A 354 21.12 17.84 -7.49
N PHE A 355 20.67 18.31 -6.33
CA PHE A 355 19.43 19.09 -6.20
C PHE A 355 19.51 20.43 -6.94
N PHE A 356 20.63 21.15 -6.80
CA PHE A 356 20.82 22.41 -7.50
C PHE A 356 20.85 22.26 -9.03
N GLY A 357 21.35 21.14 -9.57
CA GLY A 357 21.39 20.89 -11.02
C GLY A 357 20.07 20.44 -11.66
N TYR A 358 19.15 19.84 -10.89
CA TYR A 358 17.88 19.31 -11.41
C TYR A 358 16.65 20.15 -11.02
N ILE A 359 16.69 20.87 -9.89
CA ILE A 359 15.60 21.73 -9.39
C ILE A 359 15.75 23.19 -9.83
N ILE A 360 16.97 23.71 -9.99
CA ILE A 360 17.14 25.09 -10.48
C ILE A 360 17.05 25.08 -12.02
N PRO A 361 16.21 25.94 -12.64
CA PRO A 361 16.16 26.06 -14.09
C PRO A 361 17.50 26.59 -14.62
N ASP A 362 18.11 25.87 -15.56
CA ASP A 362 18.73 26.57 -16.68
C ASP A 362 17.59 27.26 -17.44
N SER A 363 17.73 28.56 -17.64
CA SER A 363 16.80 29.40 -18.39
C SER A 363 16.42 28.71 -19.71
N CYS A 364 15.20 28.22 -19.84
CA CYS A 364 14.70 27.81 -21.14
C CYS A 364 14.37 29.09 -21.92
N ASP A 365 15.28 29.52 -22.80
CA ASP A 365 15.14 30.73 -23.64
C ASP A 365 13.87 30.75 -24.53
N ARG A 366 13.02 29.72 -24.49
CA ARG A 366 11.76 29.64 -25.26
C ARG A 366 10.49 29.95 -24.50
N CYS A 367 10.47 29.88 -23.16
CA CYS A 367 9.30 30.18 -22.35
C CYS A 367 9.74 31.09 -21.22
N GLY A 368 9.51 32.39 -21.37
CA GLY A 368 9.91 33.43 -20.42
C GLY A 368 9.14 33.39 -19.10
N THR A 369 9.24 32.30 -18.35
CA THR A 369 8.64 32.15 -17.02
C THR A 369 9.77 31.98 -16.00
N SER A 370 10.08 33.07 -15.28
CA SER A 370 11.13 33.10 -14.27
C SER A 370 10.58 32.88 -12.85
N LEU A 371 11.33 32.09 -12.06
CA LEU A 371 11.54 32.22 -10.60
C LEU A 371 10.30 32.25 -9.68
N ILE A 372 9.70 31.08 -9.43
CA ILE A 372 8.88 30.83 -8.21
C ILE A 372 9.25 29.48 -7.51
N GLU A 373 10.00 28.58 -8.15
CA GLU A 373 10.04 27.15 -7.78
C GLU A 373 10.92 26.72 -6.58
N VAL A 374 11.55 27.62 -5.80
CA VAL A 374 12.43 27.21 -4.68
C VAL A 374 11.76 27.31 -3.31
N GLU A 375 10.74 28.16 -3.14
CA GLU A 375 10.07 28.30 -1.83
C GLU A 375 9.09 27.14 -1.55
N ASP A 376 8.46 26.54 -2.56
CA ASP A 376 7.46 25.47 -2.33
C ASP A 376 8.05 24.10 -1.99
N VAL A 377 9.28 23.79 -2.43
CA VAL A 377 9.96 22.51 -2.10
C VAL A 377 10.46 22.47 -0.65
N CYS A 378 10.72 23.64 -0.06
CA CYS A 378 11.18 23.79 1.32
C CYS A 378 10.07 24.18 2.31
N SER A 379 8.87 24.57 1.83
CA SER A 379 7.79 25.11 2.68
C SER A 379 6.63 24.13 2.94
N SER A 380 6.73 22.86 2.50
CA SER A 380 5.72 21.82 2.76
C SER A 380 6.17 20.81 3.80
#